data_AF-A0A9P6K7Y5-F1
#
_entry.id   AF-A0A9P6K7Y5-F1
#
_cell.length_a   1.000
_cell.length_b   1.000
_cell.length_c   1.000
_cell.angle_alpha   90.00
_cell.angle_beta   90.00
_cell.angle_gamma   90.00
#
_symmetry.space_group_name_H-M   'P 1'
#
loop_
_entity.id
_entity.type
_entity.pdbx_description
1 polymer ?
#
loop_
_entity_poly.entity_id
_entity_poly.type
_entity_poly.pdbx_seq_one_letter_code
_entity_poly.pdbx_strand_id
1 'polypeptide(L)'
;MLTTLSAKETLPDRTLAQLLDRTRLVREGIDTNNTHSTDVARLRGNDSQDQRKEDEQCGWKVIKLNSHTTLGPLSSAALAAQFPTLKSLDVLKCHSCPSQVLATLLTSSPGLEILTTIKDRKAGADDNEYSYNFIDARHLLERAPTTTSNGNTGQAATGWACTGLRTLKAAITNVPRPDCERTHYRARLIPARNGTEGLAGDVEAQALRVQREICRQLGRLKQLRVLWLGNETRDFKSLENYRVTPPERREELELPEKDPNADDDEDEEEEEEEEDIPMGEDEDEGEEGDDGDGDEEDEEGEEEDDEYDDEYDSNTDTDKYGNPLMYPLMFLNPNFQYSCLPLSLASGLDLMSDLKELRELNVEQMAHRIGLEEVQWMVTNWPRLNRIIGLNVKDESIKAVEWLKNARPWIELPESVNSMRQSTWDYYYPPMSSY
;
A
#
# COMPACT_ATOMS: atom_id res chain seq x y z
N MET A 1 45.87 18.95 -13.20
CA MET A 1 46.02 17.90 -14.23
C MET A 1 45.34 16.65 -13.70
N LEU A 2 44.05 16.46 -13.98
CA LEU A 2 43.31 15.24 -13.62
C LEU A 2 42.76 14.63 -14.91
N THR A 3 43.26 13.44 -15.23
CA THR A 3 42.94 12.64 -16.41
C THR A 3 41.68 11.83 -16.15
N THR A 4 40.65 12.08 -16.95
CA THR A 4 39.42 11.28 -17.09
C THR A 4 39.71 9.97 -17.82
N LEU A 5 39.36 8.83 -17.23
CA LEU A 5 39.27 7.54 -17.92
C LEU A 5 37.83 7.28 -18.36
N SER A 6 37.61 7.39 -19.67
CA SER A 6 36.40 7.03 -20.39
C SER A 6 36.50 5.57 -20.84
N ALA A 7 35.70 4.68 -20.25
CA ALA A 7 35.46 3.34 -20.78
C ALA A 7 34.12 3.32 -21.53
N LYS A 8 34.18 3.43 -22.85
CA LYS A 8 33.09 3.07 -23.77
C LYS A 8 33.19 1.58 -24.06
N GLU A 9 32.40 0.75 -23.38
CA GLU A 9 32.10 -0.59 -23.87
C GLU A 9 30.85 -0.52 -24.75
N THR A 10 31.05 -0.72 -26.04
CA THR A 10 29.99 -0.90 -27.03
C THR A 10 29.74 -2.39 -27.16
N LEU A 11 28.66 -2.88 -26.53
CA LEU A 11 28.15 -4.23 -26.76
C LEU A 11 27.33 -4.28 -28.07
N PRO A 12 27.40 -5.39 -28.83
CA PRO A 12 26.84 -5.44 -30.18
C PRO A 12 25.30 -5.53 -30.17
N ASP A 13 24.70 -4.57 -30.87
CA ASP A 13 23.28 -4.30 -31.15
C ASP A 13 22.47 -5.48 -31.77
N ARG A 14 23.05 -6.68 -31.88
CA ARG A 14 22.46 -7.82 -32.62
C ARG A 14 21.68 -8.81 -31.76
N THR A 15 21.88 -8.86 -30.45
CA THR A 15 21.18 -9.80 -29.55
C THR A 15 19.79 -9.31 -29.16
N LEU A 16 19.55 -7.99 -29.15
CA LEU A 16 18.26 -7.39 -28.79
C LEU A 16 17.20 -7.57 -29.89
N ALA A 17 17.60 -7.46 -31.16
CA ALA A 17 16.75 -7.77 -32.30
C ALA A 17 16.39 -9.26 -32.38
N GLN A 18 17.30 -10.17 -32.01
CA GLN A 18 17.06 -11.61 -32.07
C GLN A 18 16.19 -12.14 -30.91
N LEU A 19 16.19 -11.48 -29.75
CA LEU A 19 15.27 -11.78 -28.65
C LEU A 19 13.86 -11.23 -28.89
N LEU A 20 13.72 -10.11 -29.62
CA LEU A 20 12.43 -9.52 -29.99
C LEU A 20 11.81 -10.14 -31.26
N ASP A 21 12.60 -10.70 -32.18
CA ASP A 21 12.08 -11.37 -33.40
C ASP A 21 11.49 -12.77 -33.09
N ARG A 22 11.89 -13.36 -31.96
CA ARG A 22 11.30 -14.62 -31.45
C ARG A 22 9.96 -14.41 -30.72
N THR A 23 9.64 -13.18 -30.33
CA THR A 23 8.31 -12.74 -29.87
C THR A 23 7.56 -12.08 -31.02
N ARG A 24 7.31 -12.84 -32.08
CA ARG A 24 6.25 -12.51 -33.05
C ARG A 24 4.89 -12.78 -32.40
N LEU A 25 4.55 -11.98 -31.39
CA LEU A 25 3.24 -11.92 -30.78
C LEU A 25 2.28 -11.35 -31.83
N VAL A 26 1.33 -12.20 -32.20
CA VAL A 26 0.33 -11.99 -33.24
C VAL A 26 -0.49 -10.73 -32.91
N ARG A 27 -0.70 -9.90 -33.94
CA ARG A 27 -1.38 -8.58 -33.93
C ARG A 27 -2.85 -8.59 -33.48
N GLU A 28 -3.40 -9.72 -33.10
CA GLU A 28 -4.77 -9.86 -32.63
C GLU A 28 -4.76 -10.79 -31.43
N GLY A 29 -5.42 -10.37 -30.34
CA GLY A 29 -5.23 -10.92 -29.00
C GLY A 29 -5.26 -12.44 -28.93
N ILE A 30 -4.19 -13.02 -28.38
CA ILE A 30 -4.16 -14.42 -27.95
C ILE A 30 -4.09 -14.44 -26.43
N ASP A 31 -5.10 -15.09 -25.86
CA ASP A 31 -5.15 -15.55 -24.47
C ASP A 31 -4.15 -16.72 -24.32
N THR A 32 -3.14 -16.61 -23.45
CA THR A 32 -2.01 -17.56 -23.41
C THR A 32 -2.32 -18.92 -22.78
N ASN A 33 -3.60 -19.30 -22.63
CA ASN A 33 -4.00 -20.44 -21.81
C ASN A 33 -4.61 -21.64 -22.56
N ASN A 34 -4.42 -21.79 -23.89
CA ASN A 34 -5.01 -22.94 -24.58
C ASN A 34 -4.06 -23.65 -25.56
N THR A 35 -3.43 -24.73 -25.10
CA THR A 35 -2.75 -25.73 -25.94
C THR A 35 -3.76 -26.78 -26.42
N HIS A 36 -4.45 -26.51 -27.53
CA HIS A 36 -4.93 -27.48 -28.55
C HIS A 36 -6.04 -26.85 -29.41
N SER A 37 -5.73 -26.40 -30.63
CA SER A 37 -6.57 -26.63 -31.82
C SER A 37 -5.90 -26.08 -33.09
N THR A 38 -5.85 -26.90 -34.13
CA THR A 38 -5.38 -26.59 -35.48
C THR A 38 -6.50 -25.99 -36.36
N ASP A 39 -6.08 -25.24 -37.39
CA ASP A 39 -6.80 -24.80 -38.60
C ASP A 39 -7.90 -23.74 -38.50
N VAL A 40 -7.62 -22.53 -39.03
CA VAL A 40 -8.45 -21.86 -40.07
C VAL A 40 -7.56 -20.96 -40.95
N ALA A 41 -7.63 -21.18 -42.26
CA ALA A 41 -6.98 -20.38 -43.30
C ALA A 41 -7.90 -19.30 -43.90
N ARG A 42 -7.25 -18.24 -44.42
CA ARG A 42 -7.65 -17.34 -45.54
C ARG A 42 -8.99 -16.59 -45.46
N LEU A 43 -8.89 -15.26 -45.49
CA LEU A 43 -9.52 -14.43 -46.54
C LEU A 43 -8.67 -13.16 -46.76
N ARG A 44 -8.06 -13.04 -47.96
CA ARG A 44 -7.47 -11.81 -48.50
C ARG A 44 -8.57 -11.05 -49.25
N GLY A 45 -8.84 -9.80 -48.85
CA GLY A 45 -9.57 -8.82 -49.65
C GLY A 45 -8.64 -7.65 -49.97
N ASN A 46 -8.48 -7.37 -51.26
CA ASN A 46 -7.74 -6.22 -51.77
C ASN A 46 -8.56 -4.95 -51.57
N ASP A 47 -8.11 -4.01 -50.75
CA ASP A 47 -8.48 -2.60 -50.86
C ASP A 47 -7.28 -1.73 -50.48
N SER A 48 -6.63 -1.22 -51.52
CA SER A 48 -5.37 -0.47 -51.49
C SER A 48 -5.67 1.00 -51.74
N GLN A 49 -5.40 1.87 -50.76
CA GLN A 49 -4.45 3.00 -50.86
C GLN A 49 -4.63 4.06 -49.75
N ASP A 50 -5.75 4.09 -49.01
CA ASP A 50 -5.95 5.05 -47.90
C ASP A 50 -5.39 4.61 -46.53
N GLN A 51 -4.96 3.36 -46.39
CA GLN A 51 -4.40 2.83 -45.12
C GLN A 51 -2.92 3.13 -44.90
N ARG A 52 -2.20 3.73 -45.87
CA ARG A 52 -0.74 3.94 -45.76
C ARG A 52 -0.31 5.10 -44.86
N LYS A 53 -1.24 5.90 -44.31
CA LYS A 53 -0.90 6.97 -43.35
C LYS A 53 -1.12 6.60 -41.88
N GLU A 54 -1.65 5.41 -41.57
CA GLU A 54 -1.79 4.94 -40.19
C GLU A 54 -0.68 3.97 -39.74
N ASP A 55 0.25 3.61 -40.63
CA ASP A 55 1.38 2.72 -40.30
C ASP A 55 2.49 3.40 -39.45
N GLU A 56 2.35 4.69 -39.11
CA GLU A 56 3.46 5.49 -38.56
C GLU A 56 3.66 5.47 -37.03
N GLN A 57 3.04 4.55 -36.28
CA GLN A 57 3.53 4.23 -34.93
C GLN A 57 3.14 2.80 -34.52
N CYS A 58 3.97 1.84 -34.93
CA CYS A 58 3.91 0.44 -34.50
C CYS A 58 4.38 0.30 -33.04
N GLY A 59 3.61 0.82 -32.09
CA GLY A 59 3.85 0.63 -30.66
C GLY A 59 2.81 -0.28 -30.00
N TRP A 60 3.14 -0.85 -28.86
CA TRP A 60 2.21 -1.70 -28.10
C TRP A 60 1.07 -0.84 -27.54
N LYS A 61 -0.18 -1.20 -27.88
CA LYS A 61 -1.39 -0.51 -27.38
C LYS A 61 -1.95 -1.14 -26.12
N VAL A 62 -1.90 -2.47 -26.02
CA VAL A 62 -2.48 -3.23 -24.91
C VAL A 62 -1.46 -4.26 -24.45
N ILE A 63 -1.16 -4.27 -23.17
CA ILE A 63 -0.27 -5.24 -22.55
C ILE A 63 -1.01 -5.83 -21.35
N LYS A 64 -1.04 -7.16 -21.31
CA LYS A 64 -1.56 -7.92 -20.17
C LYS A 64 -0.46 -8.83 -19.68
N LEU A 65 0.00 -8.59 -18.47
CA LEU A 65 0.97 -9.42 -17.79
C LEU A 65 0.20 -10.37 -16.88
N ASN A 66 0.44 -11.66 -17.11
CA ASN A 66 -0.20 -12.73 -16.35
C ASN A 66 0.61 -13.05 -15.09
N SER A 67 -0.01 -13.86 -14.24
CA SER A 67 0.56 -14.40 -13.01
C SER A 67 1.97 -14.94 -13.22
N HIS A 68 2.85 -14.66 -12.26
CA HIS A 68 4.25 -15.07 -12.24
C HIS A 68 5.21 -14.38 -13.22
N THR A 69 4.77 -13.32 -13.92
CA THR A 69 5.70 -12.53 -14.72
C THR A 69 6.59 -11.68 -13.81
N THR A 70 7.89 -11.65 -14.09
CA THR A 70 8.88 -10.79 -13.42
C THR A 70 9.33 -9.70 -14.40
N LEU A 71 9.00 -8.45 -14.11
CA LEU A 71 9.50 -7.29 -14.87
C LEU A 71 10.88 -6.89 -14.37
N GLY A 72 11.92 -7.54 -14.89
CA GLY A 72 13.30 -7.12 -14.65
C GLY A 72 13.62 -5.74 -15.28
N PRO A 73 14.83 -5.20 -15.04
CA PRO A 73 15.22 -3.89 -15.56
C PRO A 73 15.09 -3.77 -17.09
N LEU A 74 15.47 -4.81 -17.84
CA LEU A 74 15.36 -4.81 -19.31
C LEU A 74 13.90 -4.80 -19.80
N SER A 75 13.04 -5.64 -19.21
CA SER A 75 11.61 -5.67 -19.52
C SER A 75 10.93 -4.34 -19.15
N SER A 76 11.35 -3.74 -18.03
CA SER A 76 10.87 -2.43 -17.59
C SER A 76 11.29 -1.30 -18.54
N ALA A 77 12.54 -1.31 -19.02
CA ALA A 77 13.02 -0.35 -20.01
C ALA A 77 12.31 -0.53 -21.37
N ALA A 78 12.11 -1.78 -21.80
CA ALA A 78 11.34 -2.09 -23.01
C ALA A 78 9.89 -1.63 -22.89
N LEU A 79 9.24 -1.84 -21.74
CA LEU A 79 7.91 -1.34 -21.44
C LEU A 79 7.86 0.19 -21.47
N ALA A 80 8.84 0.85 -20.86
CA ALA A 80 8.94 2.31 -20.83
C ALA A 80 9.07 2.94 -22.22
N ALA A 81 9.79 2.28 -23.14
CA ALA A 81 9.89 2.70 -24.53
C ALA A 81 8.53 2.70 -25.27
N GLN A 82 7.52 2.00 -24.76
CA GLN A 82 6.18 1.89 -25.35
C GLN A 82 5.14 2.83 -24.71
N PHE A 83 5.50 3.57 -23.66
CA PHE A 83 4.60 4.48 -22.93
C PHE A 83 3.82 5.47 -23.82
N PRO A 84 4.42 6.09 -24.86
CA PRO A 84 3.67 7.03 -25.71
C PRO A 84 2.49 6.41 -26.47
N THR A 85 2.56 5.11 -26.78
CA THR A 85 1.53 4.39 -27.56
C THR A 85 0.61 3.51 -26.71
N LEU A 86 0.97 3.29 -25.45
CA LEU A 86 0.28 2.38 -24.56
C LEU A 86 -1.07 2.95 -24.11
N LYS A 87 -2.14 2.18 -24.34
CA LYS A 87 -3.51 2.53 -23.94
C LYS A 87 -4.00 1.74 -22.75
N SER A 88 -3.58 0.49 -22.61
CA SER A 88 -4.04 -0.39 -21.55
C SER A 88 -2.88 -1.22 -21.01
N LEU A 89 -2.72 -1.22 -19.70
CA LEU A 89 -1.77 -2.06 -19.00
C LEU A 89 -2.45 -2.78 -17.84
N ASP A 90 -2.53 -4.10 -17.92
CA ASP A 90 -2.90 -4.96 -16.80
C ASP A 90 -1.64 -5.65 -16.26
N VAL A 91 -1.25 -5.31 -15.03
CA VAL A 91 -0.14 -5.90 -14.28
C VAL A 91 -0.71 -6.70 -13.11
N LEU A 92 -1.45 -7.76 -13.43
CA LEU A 92 -2.08 -8.60 -12.43
C LEU A 92 -1.09 -9.68 -11.99
N LYS A 93 -0.85 -9.81 -10.68
CA LYS A 93 -0.01 -10.88 -10.11
C LYS A 93 1.42 -10.95 -10.71
N CYS A 94 1.95 -9.80 -11.11
CA CYS A 94 3.38 -9.67 -11.39
C CYS A 94 4.14 -9.62 -10.06
N HIS A 95 5.19 -10.42 -9.90
CA HIS A 95 5.94 -10.48 -8.63
C HIS A 95 6.91 -9.31 -8.47
N SER A 96 7.22 -8.59 -9.55
CA SER A 96 8.34 -7.65 -9.54
C SER A 96 8.13 -6.42 -10.43
N CYS A 97 6.90 -5.91 -10.59
CA CYS A 97 6.75 -4.62 -11.26
C CYS A 97 7.26 -3.52 -10.32
N PRO A 98 8.41 -2.86 -10.60
CA PRO A 98 8.92 -1.86 -9.70
C PRO A 98 7.95 -0.68 -9.66
N SER A 99 7.64 -0.20 -8.46
CA SER A 99 6.75 0.95 -8.26
C SER A 99 7.17 2.17 -9.13
N GLN A 100 8.48 2.39 -9.32
CA GLN A 100 9.02 3.46 -10.17
C GLN A 100 8.56 3.36 -11.63
N VAL A 101 8.41 2.14 -12.16
CA VAL A 101 7.95 1.91 -13.53
C VAL A 101 6.48 2.30 -13.67
N LEU A 102 5.64 1.96 -12.68
CA LEU A 102 4.23 2.35 -12.65
C LEU A 102 4.05 3.86 -12.47
N ALA A 103 4.87 4.50 -11.63
CA ALA A 103 4.87 5.94 -11.48
C ALA A 103 5.31 6.65 -12.78
N THR A 104 6.39 6.15 -13.42
CA THR A 104 6.88 6.68 -14.71
C THR A 104 5.85 6.50 -15.82
N LEU A 105 5.12 5.39 -15.82
CA LEU A 105 4.02 5.13 -16.74
C LEU A 105 2.96 6.24 -16.64
N LEU A 106 2.52 6.59 -15.43
CA LEU A 106 1.50 7.64 -15.20
C LEU A 106 1.97 9.03 -15.65
N THR A 107 3.27 9.32 -15.52
CA THR A 107 3.87 10.62 -15.91
C THR A 107 4.29 10.69 -17.37
N SER A 108 4.44 9.56 -18.07
CA SER A 108 5.00 9.52 -19.43
C SER A 108 4.04 9.00 -20.51
N SER A 109 2.86 8.49 -20.13
CA SER A 109 1.92 7.85 -21.07
C SER A 109 0.66 8.67 -21.30
N PRO A 110 0.67 9.68 -22.21
CA PRO A 110 -0.50 10.52 -22.43
C PRO A 110 -1.71 9.78 -22.99
N GLY A 111 -1.48 8.67 -23.71
CA GLY A 111 -2.51 7.82 -24.31
C GLY A 111 -3.08 6.74 -23.39
N LEU A 112 -2.62 6.63 -22.13
CA LEU A 112 -3.05 5.58 -21.22
C LEU A 112 -4.51 5.79 -20.79
N GLU A 113 -5.35 4.81 -21.09
CA GLU A 113 -6.79 4.79 -20.78
C GLU A 113 -7.11 3.84 -19.61
N ILE A 114 -6.35 2.75 -19.44
CA ILE A 114 -6.58 1.72 -18.42
C ILE A 114 -5.28 1.31 -17.75
N LEU A 115 -5.24 1.36 -16.42
CA LEU A 115 -4.19 0.77 -15.60
C LEU A 115 -4.81 -0.10 -14.51
N THR A 116 -4.44 -1.37 -14.50
CA THR A 116 -4.91 -2.35 -13.50
C THR A 116 -3.74 -3.06 -12.85
N THR A 117 -3.60 -2.95 -11.54
CA THR A 117 -2.67 -3.73 -10.70
C THR A 117 -3.41 -4.58 -9.65
N ILE A 118 -4.70 -4.27 -9.43
CA ILE A 118 -5.61 -4.98 -8.52
C ILE A 118 -6.59 -5.82 -9.35
N LYS A 119 -6.71 -7.11 -9.05
CA LYS A 119 -7.65 -8.00 -9.72
C LYS A 119 -9.08 -7.77 -9.19
N ASP A 120 -10.05 -7.80 -10.11
CA ASP A 120 -11.46 -7.88 -9.76
C ASP A 120 -11.77 -9.30 -9.31
N ARG A 121 -11.98 -9.49 -8.00
CA ARG A 121 -12.34 -10.80 -7.48
C ARG A 121 -13.83 -11.03 -7.71
N LYS A 122 -14.14 -11.83 -8.74
CA LYS A 122 -15.46 -12.47 -8.82
C LYS A 122 -15.59 -13.47 -7.68
N ALA A 123 -16.74 -13.48 -7.03
CA ALA A 123 -17.06 -14.44 -5.98
C ALA A 123 -16.77 -15.88 -6.44
N GLY A 124 -15.98 -16.63 -5.67
CA GLY A 124 -15.71 -18.06 -5.91
C GLY A 124 -14.42 -18.41 -6.66
N ALA A 125 -13.51 -17.46 -6.94
CA ALA A 125 -12.16 -17.79 -7.42
C ALA A 125 -11.20 -18.01 -6.23
N ASP A 126 -10.69 -19.24 -6.07
CA ASP A 126 -9.76 -19.68 -5.02
C ASP A 126 -8.29 -19.33 -5.30
N ASP A 127 -8.04 -18.21 -5.97
CA ASP A 127 -6.68 -17.76 -6.22
C ASP A 127 -6.12 -17.13 -4.94
N ASN A 128 -5.41 -17.93 -4.14
CA ASN A 128 -4.71 -17.46 -2.93
C ASN A 128 -3.39 -16.73 -3.25
N GLU A 129 -3.22 -16.27 -4.48
CA GLU A 129 -1.98 -15.68 -4.97
C GLU A 129 -1.99 -14.16 -4.76
N TYR A 130 -1.00 -13.69 -4.03
CA TYR A 130 -0.82 -12.30 -3.64
C TYR A 130 -0.34 -11.48 -4.85
N SER A 131 -1.07 -10.41 -5.21
CA SER A 131 -0.52 -9.37 -6.08
C SER A 131 0.27 -8.37 -5.25
N TYR A 132 1.57 -8.24 -5.50
CA TYR A 132 2.46 -7.28 -4.83
C TYR A 132 2.64 -5.98 -5.62
N ASN A 133 1.74 -5.69 -6.56
CA ASN A 133 1.88 -4.54 -7.45
C ASN A 133 1.27 -3.29 -6.81
N PHE A 134 2.13 -2.49 -6.18
CA PHE A 134 1.77 -1.21 -5.58
C PHE A 134 2.59 -0.06 -6.16
N ILE A 135 2.05 1.15 -6.02
CA ILE A 135 2.72 2.41 -6.31
C ILE A 135 3.05 3.07 -4.98
N ASP A 136 4.33 3.09 -4.63
CA ASP A 136 4.86 3.86 -3.50
C ASP A 136 4.58 5.35 -3.71
N ALA A 137 3.95 5.99 -2.72
CA ALA A 137 3.65 7.41 -2.72
C ALA A 137 4.88 8.28 -3.04
N ARG A 138 6.08 7.88 -2.60
CA ARG A 138 7.31 8.62 -2.87
C ARG A 138 7.61 8.71 -4.36
N HIS A 139 7.45 7.62 -5.11
CA HIS A 139 7.68 7.61 -6.55
C HIS A 139 6.65 8.45 -7.34
N LEU A 140 5.46 8.67 -6.79
CA LEU A 140 4.47 9.59 -7.39
C LEU A 140 4.84 11.07 -7.19
N LEU A 141 5.64 11.36 -6.16
CA LEU A 141 6.04 12.72 -5.78
C LEU A 141 7.46 13.07 -6.21
N GLU A 142 8.32 12.07 -6.34
CA GLU A 142 9.68 12.21 -6.83
C GLU A 142 9.62 12.82 -8.22
N ARG A 143 10.15 14.04 -8.31
CA ARG A 143 10.40 14.67 -9.59
C ARG A 143 11.46 13.82 -10.27
N ALA A 144 11.18 13.32 -11.47
CA ALA A 144 12.25 12.82 -12.32
C ALA A 144 13.33 13.92 -12.35
N PRO A 145 14.57 13.64 -11.94
CA PRO A 145 15.62 14.65 -11.98
C PRO A 145 15.83 14.99 -13.44
N THR A 146 15.19 16.06 -13.91
CA THR A 146 15.47 16.63 -15.21
C THR A 146 16.85 17.25 -15.07
N THR A 147 17.86 16.52 -15.52
CA THR A 147 19.24 16.99 -15.69
C THR A 147 19.27 18.04 -16.80
N THR A 148 18.59 19.16 -16.60
CA THR A 148 18.86 20.38 -17.33
C THR A 148 20.11 21.00 -16.74
N SER A 149 21.23 20.83 -17.44
CA SER A 149 22.56 21.38 -17.13
C SER A 149 22.62 22.90 -16.95
N ASN A 150 21.49 23.61 -17.06
CA ASN A 150 21.43 25.04 -17.22
C ASN A 150 20.77 25.74 -16.03
N GLY A 151 21.11 25.38 -14.78
CA GLY A 151 20.93 26.19 -13.57
C GLY A 151 19.54 26.78 -13.26
N ASN A 152 18.51 26.52 -14.07
CA ASN A 152 17.20 27.12 -13.95
C ASN A 152 16.31 26.19 -13.12
N THR A 153 16.47 26.33 -11.81
CA THR A 153 15.68 25.68 -10.77
C THR A 153 14.26 26.27 -10.75
N GLY A 154 13.41 25.85 -11.70
CA GLY A 154 12.04 26.37 -11.75
C GLY A 154 11.03 25.56 -12.56
N GLN A 155 11.35 24.34 -13.00
CA GLN A 155 10.38 23.57 -13.77
C GLN A 155 9.32 22.98 -12.82
N ALA A 156 8.09 23.48 -12.95
CA ALA A 156 6.93 23.01 -12.21
C ALA A 156 6.78 21.49 -12.36
N ALA A 157 6.43 20.81 -11.26
CA ALA A 157 6.23 19.37 -11.23
C ALA A 157 5.38 18.91 -12.43
N THR A 158 5.95 18.07 -13.30
CA THR A 158 5.22 17.49 -14.42
C THR A 158 4.11 16.62 -13.84
N GLY A 159 2.87 17.10 -13.97
CA GLY A 159 1.70 16.32 -13.58
C GLY A 159 1.61 15.01 -14.34
N TRP A 160 0.72 14.12 -13.92
CA TRP A 160 0.45 12.89 -14.67
C TRP A 160 0.05 13.23 -16.12
N ALA A 161 0.76 12.64 -17.09
CA ALA A 161 0.51 12.87 -18.50
C ALA A 161 -0.76 12.18 -18.99
N CYS A 162 -1.15 11.08 -18.32
CA CYS A 162 -2.30 10.23 -18.64
C CYS A 162 -3.68 10.88 -18.35
N THR A 163 -3.92 12.09 -18.85
CA THR A 163 -5.19 12.82 -18.68
C THR A 163 -6.41 12.10 -19.29
N GLY A 164 -6.16 11.13 -20.18
CA GLY A 164 -7.17 10.24 -20.77
C GLY A 164 -7.50 8.99 -19.94
N LEU A 165 -6.92 8.82 -18.74
CA LEU A 165 -7.13 7.63 -17.91
C LEU A 165 -8.60 7.52 -17.48
N ARG A 166 -9.23 6.40 -17.81
CA ARG A 166 -10.64 6.09 -17.51
C ARG A 166 -10.78 5.08 -16.38
N THR A 167 -9.82 4.17 -16.26
CA THR A 167 -9.79 3.13 -15.23
C THR A 167 -8.44 3.14 -14.56
N LEU A 168 -8.43 3.39 -13.25
CA LEU A 168 -7.27 3.23 -12.39
C LEU A 168 -7.63 2.27 -11.28
N LYS A 169 -7.03 1.08 -11.29
CA LYS A 169 -7.14 0.10 -10.21
C LYS A 169 -5.75 -0.17 -9.66
N ALA A 170 -5.34 0.56 -8.62
CA ALA A 170 -3.98 0.47 -8.10
C ALA A 170 -3.90 0.70 -6.59
N ALA A 171 -3.02 -0.06 -5.94
CA ALA A 171 -2.67 0.15 -4.55
C ALA A 171 -1.63 1.28 -4.46
N ILE A 172 -1.94 2.38 -3.77
CA ILE A 172 -0.97 3.46 -3.51
C ILE A 172 -0.50 3.34 -2.06
N THR A 173 0.71 2.83 -1.84
CA THR A 173 1.24 2.49 -0.50
C THR A 173 2.20 3.55 0.02
N ASN A 174 2.63 3.39 1.28
CA ASN A 174 3.59 4.29 1.94
C ASN A 174 3.15 5.75 1.99
N VAL A 175 1.83 6.00 1.93
CA VAL A 175 1.28 7.32 2.21
C VAL A 175 1.45 7.59 3.72
N PRO A 176 2.11 8.68 4.14
CA PRO A 176 2.25 9.03 5.54
C PRO A 176 0.87 9.25 6.19
N ARG A 177 0.65 8.67 7.37
CA ARG A 177 -0.63 8.69 8.11
C ARG A 177 -0.39 9.17 9.55
N PRO A 178 -0.49 10.47 9.83
CA PRO A 178 -0.23 11.01 11.17
C PRO A 178 -1.30 10.55 12.17
N ASP A 179 -2.50 10.20 11.70
CA ASP A 179 -3.60 9.64 12.49
C ASP A 179 -3.41 8.14 12.84
N CYS A 180 -2.28 7.57 12.46
CA CYS A 180 -1.97 6.17 12.67
C CYS A 180 -0.55 6.01 13.26
N GLU A 181 -0.45 5.34 14.39
CA GLU A 181 0.82 4.99 15.03
C GLU A 181 1.38 3.69 14.44
N ARG A 182 2.66 3.73 14.03
CA ARG A 182 3.39 2.52 13.69
C ARG A 182 3.76 1.79 14.96
N THR A 183 3.22 0.60 15.17
CA THR A 183 3.70 -0.26 16.26
C THR A 183 5.10 -0.79 15.95
N HIS A 184 5.92 -1.03 16.97
CA HIS A 184 7.29 -1.58 16.86
C HIS A 184 7.39 -2.85 15.98
N TYR A 185 6.34 -3.66 15.85
CA TYR A 185 6.29 -4.81 14.93
C TYR A 185 6.14 -4.44 13.42
N ARG A 186 6.69 -3.28 13.02
CA ARG A 186 7.02 -2.80 11.66
C ARG A 186 5.98 -2.89 10.51
N ALA A 187 4.77 -3.38 10.73
CA ALA A 187 3.78 -3.51 9.65
C ALA A 187 2.38 -2.98 10.00
N ARG A 188 2.16 -2.49 11.22
CA ARG A 188 0.81 -2.18 11.71
C ARG A 188 0.71 -0.69 12.05
N LEU A 189 -0.33 -0.09 11.53
CA LEU A 189 -0.76 1.26 11.81
C LEU A 189 -2.02 1.13 12.68
N ILE A 190 -1.89 1.37 13.97
CA ILE A 190 -3.02 1.44 14.89
C ILE A 190 -3.51 2.89 14.89
N PRO A 191 -4.83 3.17 14.94
CA PRO A 191 -5.30 4.53 15.17
C PRO A 191 -4.57 5.13 16.38
N ALA A 192 -3.99 6.32 16.22
CA ALA A 192 -3.25 6.95 17.31
C ALA A 192 -4.12 6.99 18.57
N ARG A 193 -3.61 6.46 19.69
CA ARG A 193 -4.38 6.42 20.94
C ARG A 193 -4.47 7.84 21.46
N ASN A 194 -5.62 8.50 21.23
CA ASN A 194 -6.05 9.78 21.78
C ASN A 194 -4.92 10.75 22.14
N GLY A 195 -4.54 11.59 21.18
CA GLY A 195 -3.81 12.81 21.47
C GLY A 195 -2.40 12.57 22.00
N THR A 196 -1.60 11.72 21.33
CA THR A 196 -0.15 11.81 21.43
C THR A 196 0.28 13.21 20.97
N GLU A 197 0.30 14.17 21.90
CA GLU A 197 0.63 15.60 21.75
C GLU A 197 2.08 15.85 21.25
N GLY A 198 2.78 14.83 20.75
CA GLY A 198 4.22 14.84 20.54
C GLY A 198 4.71 14.69 19.11
N LEU A 199 3.85 14.43 18.11
CA LEU A 199 4.31 14.50 16.72
C LEU A 199 4.44 15.97 16.32
N ALA A 200 5.68 16.47 16.34
CA ALA A 200 6.07 17.82 15.94
C ALA A 200 5.29 18.24 14.68
N GLY A 201 4.59 19.39 14.75
CA GLY A 201 3.62 19.82 13.73
C GLY A 201 4.14 19.83 12.29
N ASP A 202 5.46 19.87 12.10
CA ASP A 202 6.12 19.75 10.80
C ASP A 202 5.89 18.38 10.12
N VAL A 203 5.89 17.28 10.89
CA VAL A 203 5.70 15.92 10.35
C VAL A 203 4.26 15.71 9.88
N GLU A 204 3.28 16.17 10.66
CA GLU A 204 1.87 16.12 10.27
C GLU A 204 1.60 16.99 9.05
N ALA A 205 2.13 18.22 9.02
CA ALA A 205 2.01 19.11 7.88
C ALA A 205 2.64 18.51 6.61
N GLN A 206 3.80 17.85 6.73
CA GLN A 206 4.44 17.15 5.62
C GLN A 206 3.59 15.97 5.13
N ALA A 207 3.04 15.17 6.04
CA ALA A 207 2.15 14.06 5.71
C ALA A 207 0.90 14.53 4.96
N LEU A 208 0.24 15.57 5.46
CA LEU A 208 -0.92 16.20 4.79
C LEU A 208 -0.54 16.76 3.42
N ARG A 209 0.65 17.34 3.26
CA ARG A 209 1.13 17.84 1.98
C ARG A 209 1.27 16.71 0.94
N VAL A 210 1.82 15.56 1.35
CA VAL A 210 1.93 14.35 0.53
C VAL A 210 0.54 13.85 0.12
N GLN A 211 -0.37 13.69 1.09
CA GLN A 211 -1.74 13.22 0.84
C GLN A 211 -2.49 14.13 -0.14
N ARG A 212 -2.44 15.45 0.10
CA ARG A 212 -3.09 16.46 -0.75
C ARG A 212 -2.50 16.50 -2.15
N GLU A 213 -1.18 16.31 -2.30
CA GLU A 213 -0.57 16.24 -3.62
C GLU A 213 -1.01 15.01 -4.40
N ILE A 214 -1.09 13.83 -3.78
CA ILE A 214 -1.62 12.64 -4.45
C ILE A 214 -3.11 12.86 -4.85
N CYS A 215 -3.93 13.40 -3.95
CA CYS A 215 -5.33 13.73 -4.26
C CYS A 215 -5.45 14.73 -5.41
N ARG A 216 -4.56 15.74 -5.46
CA ARG A 216 -4.47 16.70 -6.56
C ARG A 216 -4.12 16.03 -7.88
N GLN A 217 -3.17 15.09 -7.90
CA GLN A 217 -2.84 14.35 -9.12
C GLN A 217 -4.00 13.47 -9.58
N LEU A 218 -4.66 12.78 -8.65
CA LEU A 218 -5.88 12.02 -8.95
C LEU A 218 -6.99 12.92 -9.52
N GLY A 219 -7.23 14.09 -8.92
CA GLY A 219 -8.23 15.06 -9.37
C GLY A 219 -8.01 15.62 -10.78
N ARG A 220 -6.79 15.53 -11.33
CA ARG A 220 -6.48 15.91 -12.72
C ARG A 220 -6.99 14.89 -13.75
N LEU A 221 -7.33 13.68 -13.33
CA LEU A 221 -7.83 12.62 -14.20
C LEU A 221 -9.33 12.81 -14.52
N LYS A 222 -9.68 13.88 -15.23
CA LYS A 222 -11.08 14.30 -15.46
C LYS A 222 -11.94 13.26 -16.19
N GLN A 223 -11.31 12.33 -16.91
CA GLN A 223 -11.98 11.24 -17.62
C GLN A 223 -12.12 9.96 -16.81
N LEU A 224 -11.64 9.95 -15.56
CA LEU A 224 -11.65 8.77 -14.70
C LEU A 224 -13.08 8.37 -14.37
N ARG A 225 -13.42 7.13 -14.68
CA ARG A 225 -14.74 6.51 -14.45
C ARG A 225 -14.70 5.47 -13.34
N VAL A 226 -13.57 4.77 -13.20
CA VAL A 226 -13.38 3.72 -12.20
C VAL A 226 -12.10 4.02 -11.44
N LEU A 227 -12.23 4.22 -10.13
CA LEU A 227 -11.12 4.41 -9.22
C LEU A 227 -11.16 3.34 -8.14
N TRP A 228 -10.20 2.42 -8.19
CA TRP A 228 -10.00 1.43 -7.13
C TRP A 228 -8.67 1.71 -6.44
N LEU A 229 -8.77 1.90 -5.13
CA LEU A 229 -7.67 2.07 -4.20
C LEU A 229 -7.78 1.00 -3.12
N GLY A 230 -6.67 0.65 -2.48
CA GLY A 230 -6.63 -0.45 -1.51
C GLY A 230 -5.88 -1.66 -2.05
N ASN A 231 -6.05 -2.78 -1.36
CA ASN A 231 -5.45 -4.05 -1.74
C ASN A 231 -6.45 -4.96 -2.47
N GLU A 232 -5.96 -6.07 -3.02
CA GLU A 232 -6.82 -7.11 -3.59
C GLU A 232 -7.75 -7.69 -2.51
N THR A 233 -9.05 -7.66 -2.80
CA THR A 233 -10.10 -8.13 -1.89
C THR A 233 -9.93 -9.63 -1.64
N ARG A 234 -9.76 -10.03 -0.37
CA ARG A 234 -9.86 -11.43 0.00
C ARG A 234 -11.30 -11.84 0.26
N ASP A 235 -11.66 -13.04 -0.20
CA ASP A 235 -12.86 -13.71 0.27
C ASP A 235 -12.58 -14.27 1.67
N PHE A 236 -13.01 -13.53 2.69
CA PHE A 236 -12.84 -13.94 4.09
C PHE A 236 -13.65 -15.19 4.44
N LYS A 237 -14.54 -15.67 3.57
CA LYS A 237 -15.20 -16.96 3.78
C LYS A 237 -14.17 -18.10 3.88
N SER A 238 -13.00 -17.98 3.25
CA SER A 238 -11.93 -18.99 3.42
C SER A 238 -11.17 -18.86 4.74
N LEU A 239 -11.16 -17.69 5.38
CA LEU A 239 -10.55 -17.50 6.70
C LEU A 239 -11.42 -18.02 7.84
N GLU A 240 -12.73 -18.23 7.63
CA GLU A 240 -13.53 -19.03 8.57
C GLU A 240 -13.03 -20.49 8.66
N ASN A 241 -12.37 -21.01 7.62
CA ASN A 241 -11.66 -22.29 7.69
C ASN A 241 -10.33 -22.22 8.47
N TYR A 242 -9.82 -21.01 8.71
CA TYR A 242 -8.68 -20.74 9.60
C TYR A 242 -9.13 -20.31 10.99
N ARG A 243 -10.41 -20.47 11.35
CA ARG A 243 -10.76 -20.55 12.77
C ARG A 243 -9.93 -21.70 13.32
N VAL A 244 -8.85 -21.36 14.02
CA VAL A 244 -8.22 -22.26 14.97
C VAL A 244 -9.38 -22.71 15.83
N THR A 245 -9.82 -23.95 15.66
CA THR A 245 -10.74 -24.57 16.61
C THR A 245 -10.08 -24.27 17.94
N PRO A 246 -10.74 -23.49 18.84
CA PRO A 246 -10.18 -23.23 20.16
C PRO A 246 -9.72 -24.60 20.65
N PRO A 247 -8.43 -24.78 21.00
CA PRO A 247 -7.87 -26.09 21.29
C PRO A 247 -8.91 -26.78 22.13
N GLU A 248 -9.55 -27.83 21.58
CA GLU A 248 -10.73 -28.44 22.17
C GLU A 248 -10.39 -28.55 23.64
N ARG A 249 -11.16 -27.81 24.46
CA ARG A 249 -10.98 -27.67 25.91
C ARG A 249 -10.42 -29.01 26.32
N ARG A 250 -9.09 -29.11 26.53
CA ARG A 250 -8.48 -30.38 26.90
C ARG A 250 -9.31 -30.72 28.11
N GLU A 251 -10.15 -31.76 27.98
CA GLU A 251 -10.96 -32.26 29.08
C GLU A 251 -10.05 -32.17 30.26
N GLU A 252 -10.43 -31.32 31.22
CA GLU A 252 -9.61 -30.99 32.38
C GLU A 252 -8.89 -32.27 32.74
N LEU A 253 -7.59 -32.34 32.42
CA LEU A 253 -6.78 -33.44 32.85
C LEU A 253 -6.88 -33.26 34.35
N GLU A 254 -7.78 -34.02 34.96
CA GLU A 254 -8.07 -34.02 36.38
C GLU A 254 -6.69 -34.02 37.01
N LEU A 255 -6.26 -32.84 37.48
CA LEU A 255 -4.99 -32.72 38.15
C LEU A 255 -5.11 -33.73 39.27
N PRO A 256 -4.23 -34.75 39.33
CA PRO A 256 -4.33 -35.79 40.35
C PRO A 256 -4.49 -35.07 41.69
N GLU A 257 -5.59 -35.38 42.38
CA GLU A 257 -5.93 -34.75 43.66
C GLU A 257 -4.66 -34.70 44.50
N LYS A 258 -4.22 -33.47 44.81
CA LYS A 258 -3.02 -33.19 45.59
C LYS A 258 -3.12 -34.02 46.86
N ASP A 259 -2.20 -34.97 47.06
CA ASP A 259 -2.18 -35.84 48.23
C ASP A 259 -2.11 -34.95 49.47
N PRO A 260 -3.09 -34.99 50.38
CA PRO A 260 -3.14 -34.12 51.55
C PRO A 260 -2.04 -34.39 52.59
N ASN A 261 -1.08 -35.28 52.31
CA ASN A 261 0.02 -35.62 53.21
C ASN A 261 1.41 -35.31 52.63
N ALA A 262 1.52 -34.47 51.60
CA ALA A 262 2.82 -33.92 51.24
C ALA A 262 3.19 -32.87 52.30
N ASP A 263 4.01 -33.28 53.26
CA ASP A 263 4.57 -32.45 54.32
C ASP A 263 5.18 -31.18 53.72
N ASP A 264 4.64 -30.04 54.15
CA ASP A 264 5.15 -28.69 53.91
C ASP A 264 6.51 -28.55 54.62
N ASP A 265 7.60 -28.73 53.89
CA ASP A 265 8.91 -28.22 54.31
C ASP A 265 8.94 -26.72 54.01
N GLU A 266 8.72 -25.94 55.07
CA GLU A 266 8.88 -24.49 55.14
C GLU A 266 10.35 -24.11 54.88
N ASP A 267 10.69 -23.71 53.65
CA ASP A 267 11.96 -23.03 53.37
C ASP A 267 11.80 -21.53 53.65
N GLU A 268 12.60 -21.07 54.60
CA GLU A 268 12.66 -19.73 55.19
C GLU A 268 12.96 -18.67 54.12
N GLU A 269 12.14 -17.61 54.12
CA GLU A 269 12.36 -16.39 53.34
C GLU A 269 13.60 -15.65 53.89
N GLU A 270 14.68 -15.57 53.09
CA GLU A 270 15.80 -14.67 53.34
C GLU A 270 15.40 -13.24 52.89
N GLU A 271 15.27 -12.33 53.86
CA GLU A 271 15.12 -10.89 53.66
C GLU A 271 16.45 -10.32 53.10
N GLU A 272 16.47 -9.94 51.82
CA GLU A 272 17.59 -9.17 51.24
C GLU A 272 17.46 -7.68 51.62
N GLU A 273 18.44 -7.18 52.37
CA GLU A 273 18.58 -5.79 52.80
C GLU A 273 18.93 -4.89 51.58
N GLU A 274 18.09 -3.89 51.29
CA GLU A 274 18.37 -2.84 50.31
C GLU A 274 19.51 -1.91 50.81
N GLU A 275 20.65 -1.91 50.12
CA GLU A 275 21.74 -0.95 50.38
C GLU A 275 21.47 0.41 49.66
N ASP A 276 21.41 1.48 50.45
CA ASP A 276 21.32 2.88 50.01
C ASP A 276 22.57 3.32 49.22
N ILE A 277 22.41 3.64 47.93
CA ILE A 277 23.47 4.24 47.11
C ILE A 277 23.42 5.79 47.26
N PRO A 278 24.50 6.46 47.68
CA PRO A 278 24.53 7.91 47.82
C PRO A 278 24.69 8.60 46.46
N MET A 279 23.74 9.48 46.14
CA MET A 279 23.80 10.39 44.99
C MET A 279 24.87 11.47 45.23
N GLY A 280 25.97 11.39 44.49
CA GLY A 280 27.00 12.42 44.44
C GLY A 280 26.52 13.66 43.69
N GLU A 281 26.58 14.80 44.36
CA GLU A 281 26.50 16.14 43.78
C GLU A 281 27.85 16.49 43.18
N ASP A 282 27.91 16.80 41.88
CA ASP A 282 29.03 17.55 41.31
C ASP A 282 28.49 18.73 40.50
N GLU A 283 28.62 19.91 41.10
CA GLU A 283 28.72 21.20 40.45
C GLU A 283 30.11 21.28 39.80
N ASP A 284 30.23 21.73 38.54
CA ASP A 284 31.36 22.61 38.21
C ASP A 284 31.09 23.50 37.00
N GLU A 285 31.55 24.74 37.14
CA GLU A 285 31.51 25.86 36.21
C GLU A 285 32.77 25.88 35.32
N GLY A 286 32.81 26.76 34.32
CA GLY A 286 34.07 27.26 33.71
C GLY A 286 34.22 26.95 32.22
N GLU A 287 34.12 27.97 31.36
CA GLU A 287 35.24 28.74 30.77
C GLU A 287 35.71 28.13 29.44
N GLU A 288 35.34 28.73 28.31
CA GLU A 288 36.12 29.71 27.52
C GLU A 288 37.28 29.12 26.69
N GLY A 289 37.12 29.22 25.36
CA GLY A 289 38.19 29.46 24.38
C GLY A 289 39.08 28.28 23.97
N ASP A 290 39.26 28.06 22.66
CA ASP A 290 40.53 28.35 21.97
C ASP A 290 40.44 27.91 20.49
N ASP A 291 41.05 28.70 19.63
CA ASP A 291 41.21 28.47 18.19
C ASP A 291 42.37 27.49 17.96
N GLY A 292 42.23 26.51 17.07
CA GLY A 292 43.36 25.64 16.74
C GLY A 292 43.15 24.68 15.58
N ASP A 293 43.67 25.05 14.41
CA ASP A 293 43.98 24.16 13.30
C ASP A 293 44.90 23.00 13.78
N GLY A 294 44.55 21.75 13.44
CA GLY A 294 45.34 20.58 13.76
C GLY A 294 45.04 19.42 12.81
N ASP A 295 45.96 19.23 11.87
CA ASP A 295 46.12 18.07 11.00
C ASP A 295 46.34 16.76 11.78
N GLU A 296 46.03 15.64 11.12
CA GLU A 296 46.58 14.28 11.31
C GLU A 296 46.26 13.56 12.65
N GLU A 297 45.61 12.39 12.59
CA GLU A 297 46.22 11.06 12.57
C GLU A 297 45.15 9.95 12.67
N ASP A 298 45.49 8.80 12.10
CA ASP A 298 44.71 7.57 12.07
C ASP A 298 44.59 6.94 13.48
N GLU A 299 43.37 6.84 14.02
CA GLU A 299 43.09 5.99 15.19
C GLU A 299 42.23 4.79 14.77
N GLU A 300 42.89 3.64 14.68
CA GLU A 300 42.28 2.31 14.68
C GLU A 300 41.66 2.08 16.06
N GLY A 301 40.38 2.42 16.20
CA GLY A 301 39.59 2.14 17.40
C GLY A 301 39.29 0.65 17.50
N GLU A 302 39.82 0.02 18.54
CA GLU A 302 39.46 -1.34 18.96
C GLU A 302 37.97 -1.37 19.32
N GLU A 303 37.22 -2.25 18.66
CA GLU A 303 35.81 -2.52 18.96
C GLU A 303 35.74 -3.23 20.32
N GLU A 304 35.47 -2.48 21.39
CA GLU A 304 35.06 -3.04 22.68
C GLU A 304 33.65 -3.64 22.49
N ASP A 305 33.60 -4.97 22.52
CA ASP A 305 32.38 -5.77 22.58
C ASP A 305 31.68 -5.51 23.92
N ASP A 306 30.86 -4.47 23.99
CA ASP A 306 29.92 -4.25 25.09
C ASP A 306 28.86 -5.36 25.05
N GLU A 307 29.10 -6.43 25.81
CA GLU A 307 28.16 -7.48 26.17
C GLU A 307 26.98 -6.84 26.93
N TYR A 308 26.01 -6.30 26.19
CA TYR A 308 24.72 -5.85 26.74
C TYR A 308 23.94 -7.08 27.22
N ASP A 309 24.20 -7.48 28.47
CA ASP A 309 23.31 -8.32 29.28
C ASP A 309 22.09 -7.47 29.70
N ASP A 310 21.29 -7.08 28.72
CA ASP A 310 19.92 -6.63 28.97
C ASP A 310 19.11 -7.88 29.29
N GLU A 311 19.13 -8.31 30.56
CA GLU A 311 18.11 -9.19 31.14
C GLU A 311 16.76 -8.49 30.96
N TYR A 312 16.17 -8.73 29.80
CA TYR A 312 14.86 -8.24 29.44
C TYR A 312 13.87 -8.91 30.38
N ASP A 313 13.48 -8.19 31.44
CA ASP A 313 12.51 -8.62 32.42
C ASP A 313 11.18 -8.91 31.72
N SER A 314 11.02 -10.17 31.33
CA SER A 314 9.93 -10.68 30.48
C SER A 314 8.60 -10.79 31.22
N ASN A 315 8.55 -10.35 32.47
CA ASN A 315 7.35 -10.27 33.29
C ASN A 315 6.88 -8.81 33.36
N THR A 316 5.77 -8.46 32.68
CA THR A 316 4.67 -7.65 33.28
C THR A 316 3.59 -7.17 32.33
N ASP A 317 3.70 -7.33 31.00
CA ASP A 317 2.57 -7.03 30.11
C ASP A 317 1.57 -8.21 30.05
N THR A 318 1.14 -8.62 31.24
CA THR A 318 -0.06 -9.42 31.43
C THR A 318 -1.25 -8.50 31.67
N ASP A 319 -2.44 -8.87 31.22
CA ASP A 319 -3.64 -8.13 31.61
C ASP A 319 -3.87 -8.22 33.12
N LYS A 320 -4.88 -7.51 33.64
CA LYS A 320 -5.27 -7.56 35.06
C LYS A 320 -5.63 -8.97 35.58
N TYR A 321 -5.58 -10.00 34.73
CA TYR A 321 -5.83 -11.41 35.06
C TYR A 321 -4.59 -12.30 34.88
N GLY A 322 -3.40 -11.73 34.68
CA GLY A 322 -2.16 -12.50 34.52
C GLY A 322 -2.08 -13.22 33.16
N ASN A 323 -2.97 -12.93 32.21
CA ASN A 323 -2.85 -13.49 30.86
C ASN A 323 -1.85 -12.65 30.07
N PRO A 324 -0.87 -13.25 29.38
CA PRO A 324 -0.01 -12.53 28.45
C PRO A 324 -0.91 -11.75 27.47
N LEU A 325 -0.61 -10.47 27.22
CA LEU A 325 -1.28 -9.64 26.21
C LEU A 325 -1.00 -10.13 24.76
N MET A 326 -0.98 -11.45 24.54
CA MET A 326 -0.76 -12.13 23.26
C MET A 326 -1.94 -11.94 22.27
N TYR A 327 -2.99 -11.19 22.65
CA TYR A 327 -4.28 -11.20 21.96
C TYR A 327 -4.76 -9.93 21.22
N PRO A 328 -3.98 -8.85 21.02
CA PRO A 328 -4.35 -7.85 20.00
C PRO A 328 -3.70 -8.11 18.63
N LEU A 329 -2.59 -8.85 18.56
CA LEU A 329 -1.79 -8.95 17.34
C LEU A 329 -2.27 -10.02 16.34
N MET A 330 -3.12 -10.98 16.72
CA MET A 330 -3.56 -12.03 15.79
C MET A 330 -4.72 -11.64 14.85
N PHE A 331 -5.36 -10.48 15.03
CA PHE A 331 -6.59 -10.13 14.30
C PHE A 331 -6.45 -9.10 13.18
N LEU A 332 -5.25 -8.58 12.92
CA LEU A 332 -5.05 -7.62 11.84
C LEU A 332 -4.83 -8.35 10.51
N ASN A 333 -5.78 -8.15 9.61
CA ASN A 333 -5.77 -8.73 8.28
C ASN A 333 -4.57 -8.18 7.46
N PRO A 334 -3.60 -9.02 7.05
CA PRO A 334 -2.42 -8.58 6.31
C PRO A 334 -2.74 -8.00 4.93
N ASN A 335 -3.97 -8.19 4.45
CA ASN A 335 -4.43 -7.63 3.18
C ASN A 335 -5.05 -6.24 3.36
N PHE A 336 -5.27 -5.79 4.60
CA PHE A 336 -5.82 -4.47 4.83
C PHE A 336 -4.72 -3.42 4.71
N GLN A 337 -4.89 -2.49 3.78
CA GLN A 337 -3.91 -1.46 3.52
C GLN A 337 -4.07 -0.29 4.49
N TYR A 338 -3.18 -0.18 5.47
CA TYR A 338 -3.19 0.96 6.41
C TYR A 338 -2.39 2.17 5.94
N SER A 339 -1.26 1.95 5.25
CA SER A 339 -0.39 3.00 4.71
C SER A 339 -0.94 3.51 3.37
N CYS A 340 -2.15 4.06 3.40
CA CYS A 340 -2.96 4.43 2.24
C CYS A 340 -3.52 5.86 2.38
N LEU A 341 -4.18 6.36 1.33
CA LEU A 341 -4.87 7.64 1.39
C LEU A 341 -6.07 7.60 2.37
N PRO A 342 -6.21 8.56 3.30
CA PRO A 342 -7.38 8.62 4.17
C PRO A 342 -8.69 8.86 3.40
N LEU A 343 -8.66 9.64 2.31
CA LEU A 343 -9.85 10.09 1.58
C LEU A 343 -10.86 10.87 2.44
N SER A 344 -10.37 11.67 3.39
CA SER A 344 -11.16 12.69 4.10
C SER A 344 -11.06 14.06 3.43
N LEU A 345 -11.99 14.96 3.73
CA LEU A 345 -11.90 16.36 3.27
C LEU A 345 -10.60 17.05 3.73
N ALA A 346 -10.17 16.80 4.98
CA ALA A 346 -8.91 17.32 5.51
C ALA A 346 -7.69 16.85 4.68
N SER A 347 -7.67 15.58 4.29
CA SER A 347 -6.56 14.98 3.51
C SER A 347 -6.52 15.41 2.03
N GLY A 348 -7.52 16.15 1.54
CA GLY A 348 -7.55 16.64 0.17
C GLY A 348 -8.58 16.02 -0.74
N LEU A 349 -9.60 15.31 -0.21
CA LEU A 349 -10.68 14.78 -1.03
C LEU A 349 -11.35 15.89 -1.88
N ASP A 350 -11.42 17.11 -1.35
CA ASP A 350 -11.93 18.30 -2.03
C ASP A 350 -11.24 18.60 -3.38
N LEU A 351 -9.95 18.27 -3.47
CA LEU A 351 -9.11 18.43 -4.66
C LEU A 351 -9.47 17.48 -5.80
N MET A 352 -10.28 16.46 -5.52
CA MET A 352 -10.81 15.50 -6.51
C MET A 352 -12.19 15.90 -7.04
N SER A 353 -12.66 17.13 -6.78
CA SER A 353 -13.97 17.64 -7.22
C SER A 353 -14.17 17.61 -8.74
N ASP A 354 -13.09 17.67 -9.52
CA ASP A 354 -13.12 17.66 -11.00
C ASP A 354 -13.38 16.29 -11.62
N LEU A 355 -13.46 15.21 -10.82
CA LEU A 355 -13.76 13.85 -11.28
C LEU A 355 -15.25 13.64 -11.62
N LYS A 356 -15.79 14.47 -12.52
CA LYS A 356 -17.22 14.47 -12.88
C LYS A 356 -17.68 13.21 -13.60
N GLU A 357 -16.73 12.48 -14.19
CA GLU A 357 -16.96 11.23 -14.90
C GLU A 357 -16.89 9.99 -14.01
N LEU A 358 -16.52 10.15 -12.73
CA LEU A 358 -16.36 9.03 -11.81
C LEU A 358 -17.71 8.35 -11.59
N ARG A 359 -17.75 7.03 -11.81
CA ARG A 359 -18.92 6.17 -11.67
C ARG A 359 -18.78 5.23 -10.49
N GLU A 360 -17.59 4.66 -10.36
CA GLU A 360 -17.30 3.66 -9.35
C GLU A 360 -16.08 4.06 -8.51
N LEU A 361 -16.28 4.11 -7.20
CA LEU A 361 -15.22 4.22 -6.21
C LEU A 361 -15.15 2.89 -5.43
N ASN A 362 -13.98 2.26 -5.43
CA ASN A 362 -13.69 1.11 -4.59
C ASN A 362 -12.54 1.44 -3.65
N VAL A 363 -12.80 1.35 -2.35
CA VAL A 363 -11.85 1.58 -1.25
C VAL A 363 -11.81 0.39 -0.30
N GLU A 364 -12.23 -0.78 -0.79
CA GLU A 364 -12.22 -2.01 0.00
C GLU A 364 -10.78 -2.40 0.39
N GLN A 365 -10.63 -3.04 1.55
CA GLN A 365 -9.33 -3.41 2.10
C GLN A 365 -8.37 -2.20 2.30
N MET A 366 -8.90 -1.03 2.63
CA MET A 366 -8.13 0.18 2.86
C MET A 366 -8.59 0.90 4.14
N ALA A 367 -7.65 1.42 4.94
CA ALA A 367 -7.92 2.20 6.15
C ALA A 367 -8.36 3.65 5.82
N HIS A 368 -9.47 3.81 5.11
CA HIS A 368 -10.02 5.11 4.75
C HIS A 368 -10.77 5.79 5.92
N ARG A 369 -11.04 7.09 5.79
CA ARG A 369 -11.74 8.00 6.73
C ARG A 369 -12.94 8.65 6.03
N ILE A 370 -13.73 7.84 5.34
CA ILE A 370 -14.88 8.33 4.58
C ILE A 370 -16.09 8.25 5.51
N GLY A 371 -16.44 9.38 6.13
CA GLY A 371 -17.60 9.51 6.99
C GLY A 371 -18.84 10.01 6.23
N LEU A 372 -19.84 10.46 6.98
CA LEU A 372 -21.07 11.03 6.42
C LEU A 372 -20.78 12.30 5.60
N GLU A 373 -19.92 13.19 6.11
CA GLU A 373 -19.59 14.47 5.45
C GLU A 373 -18.88 14.23 4.12
N GLU A 374 -17.90 13.35 4.07
CA GLU A 374 -17.21 12.94 2.84
C GLU A 374 -18.21 12.39 1.82
N VAL A 375 -19.08 11.47 2.22
CA VAL A 375 -20.06 10.87 1.30
C VAL A 375 -21.03 11.91 0.74
N GLN A 376 -21.53 12.81 1.58
CA GLN A 376 -22.39 13.92 1.12
C GLN A 376 -21.66 14.81 0.12
N TRP A 377 -20.39 15.10 0.39
CA TRP A 377 -19.55 15.87 -0.51
C TRP A 377 -19.32 15.14 -1.85
N MET A 378 -19.01 13.83 -1.82
CA MET A 378 -18.78 13.00 -2.99
C MET A 378 -20.01 12.98 -3.90
N VAL A 379 -21.20 12.73 -3.34
CA VAL A 379 -22.46 12.71 -4.09
C VAL A 379 -22.78 14.07 -4.72
N THR A 380 -22.43 15.15 -4.03
CA THR A 380 -22.65 16.51 -4.54
C THR A 380 -21.70 16.84 -5.70
N ASN A 381 -20.45 16.37 -5.62
CA ASN A 381 -19.40 16.76 -6.57
C ASN A 381 -19.21 15.78 -7.73
N TRP A 382 -19.58 14.52 -7.57
CA TRP A 382 -19.43 13.46 -8.57
C TRP A 382 -20.81 13.00 -9.07
N PRO A 383 -21.45 13.76 -9.98
CA PRO A 383 -22.84 13.54 -10.38
C PRO A 383 -23.09 12.21 -11.11
N ARG A 384 -22.03 11.54 -11.58
CA ARG A 384 -22.10 10.24 -12.25
C ARG A 384 -21.77 9.06 -11.33
N LEU A 385 -21.45 9.33 -10.07
CA LEU A 385 -21.15 8.29 -9.08
C LEU A 385 -22.40 7.46 -8.84
N ASN A 386 -22.30 6.17 -9.13
CA ASN A 386 -23.41 5.24 -8.99
C ASN A 386 -23.02 3.96 -8.24
N ARG A 387 -21.77 3.82 -7.81
CA ARG A 387 -21.32 2.66 -7.04
C ARG A 387 -20.19 3.03 -6.08
N ILE A 388 -20.33 2.65 -4.81
CA ILE A 388 -19.30 2.81 -3.79
C ILE A 388 -19.08 1.48 -3.09
N ILE A 389 -17.86 0.97 -3.13
CA ILE A 389 -17.46 -0.32 -2.57
C ILE A 389 -16.45 -0.07 -1.45
N GLY A 390 -16.58 -0.82 -0.36
CA GLY A 390 -15.61 -0.79 0.72
C GLY A 390 -15.87 0.22 1.82
N LEU A 391 -17.04 0.90 1.86
CA LEU A 391 -17.42 1.73 3.01
C LEU A 391 -17.41 0.88 4.28
N ASN A 392 -16.40 1.10 5.12
CA ASN A 392 -16.23 0.37 6.36
C ASN A 392 -17.35 0.73 7.32
N VAL A 393 -18.30 -0.18 7.55
CA VAL A 393 -19.52 0.03 8.37
C VAL A 393 -19.20 0.12 9.89
N LYS A 394 -17.99 0.51 10.26
CA LYS A 394 -17.62 0.90 11.62
C LYS A 394 -17.87 2.40 11.79
N ASP A 395 -18.32 2.80 12.97
CA ASP A 395 -18.43 4.20 13.41
C ASP A 395 -19.26 5.10 12.47
N GLU A 396 -18.70 6.23 12.04
CA GLU A 396 -19.37 7.29 11.28
C GLU A 396 -19.87 6.84 9.90
N SER A 397 -19.27 5.81 9.32
CA SER A 397 -19.67 5.29 8.02
C SER A 397 -21.05 4.62 8.06
N ILE A 398 -21.54 4.18 9.23
CA ILE A 398 -22.90 3.64 9.37
C ILE A 398 -23.90 4.72 8.98
N LYS A 399 -23.73 5.92 9.52
CA LYS A 399 -24.56 7.09 9.18
C LYS A 399 -24.46 7.41 7.69
N ALA A 400 -23.27 7.27 7.11
CA ALA A 400 -23.05 7.49 5.68
C ALA A 400 -23.83 6.47 4.81
N VAL A 401 -23.79 5.18 5.17
CA VAL A 401 -24.53 4.11 4.49
C VAL A 401 -26.04 4.30 4.62
N GLU A 402 -26.54 4.57 5.83
CA GLU A 402 -27.97 4.85 6.06
C GLU A 402 -28.44 6.07 5.26
N TRP A 403 -27.64 7.13 5.25
CA TRP A 403 -27.91 8.32 4.45
C TRP A 403 -27.94 8.00 2.95
N LEU A 404 -26.99 7.22 2.43
CA LEU A 404 -26.98 6.81 1.01
C LEU A 404 -28.22 6.01 0.64
N LYS A 405 -28.62 5.04 1.46
CA LYS A 405 -29.83 4.23 1.23
C LYS A 405 -31.09 5.10 1.15
N ASN A 406 -31.18 6.12 1.99
CA ASN A 406 -32.35 6.99 2.06
C ASN A 406 -32.34 8.11 1.00
N ALA A 407 -31.21 8.80 0.84
CA ALA A 407 -31.11 10.01 0.02
C ALA A 407 -30.75 9.70 -1.46
N ARG A 408 -30.08 8.57 -1.71
CA ARG A 408 -29.46 8.22 -3.00
C ARG A 408 -29.55 6.72 -3.31
N PRO A 409 -30.76 6.14 -3.39
CA PRO A 409 -30.95 4.68 -3.54
C PRO A 409 -30.43 4.10 -4.87
N TRP A 410 -30.09 4.94 -5.86
CA TRP A 410 -29.48 4.50 -7.11
C TRP A 410 -27.97 4.25 -7.00
N ILE A 411 -27.33 4.64 -5.90
CA ILE A 411 -25.93 4.31 -5.64
C ILE A 411 -25.87 2.88 -5.13
N GLU A 412 -25.28 2.00 -5.92
CA GLU A 412 -25.10 0.60 -5.58
C GLU A 412 -24.10 0.46 -4.43
N LEU A 413 -24.56 -0.20 -3.36
CA LEU A 413 -23.75 -0.63 -2.24
C LEU A 413 -23.61 -2.16 -2.28
N PRO A 414 -22.43 -2.72 -1.98
CA PRO A 414 -22.22 -4.17 -1.96
C PRO A 414 -23.22 -4.89 -1.06
N GLU A 415 -23.58 -6.13 -1.42
CA GLU A 415 -24.48 -6.96 -0.62
C GLU A 415 -23.98 -7.18 0.81
N SER A 416 -22.66 -7.17 1.04
CA SER A 416 -22.08 -7.28 2.39
C SER A 416 -22.58 -6.17 3.32
N VAL A 417 -22.74 -4.95 2.82
CA VAL A 417 -23.28 -3.79 3.55
C VAL A 417 -24.80 -3.92 3.77
N ASN A 418 -25.50 -4.66 2.91
CA ASN A 418 -26.94 -4.93 3.06
C ASN A 418 -27.24 -6.13 3.97
N SER A 419 -26.31 -7.09 4.02
CA SER A 419 -26.47 -8.38 4.72
C SER A 419 -25.98 -8.35 6.16
N MET A 420 -25.15 -7.38 6.53
CA MET A 420 -24.74 -7.14 7.92
C MET A 420 -25.93 -6.68 8.76
N ARG A 421 -26.73 -7.64 9.22
CA ARG A 421 -27.68 -7.45 10.32
C ARG A 421 -26.89 -7.08 11.59
N GLN A 422 -27.47 -6.23 12.44
CA GLN A 422 -26.93 -5.82 13.74
C GLN A 422 -26.33 -6.98 14.58
N SER A 423 -26.87 -8.19 14.47
CA SER A 423 -26.44 -9.35 15.27
C SER A 423 -24.99 -9.80 15.05
N THR A 424 -24.41 -9.61 13.86
CA THR A 424 -23.01 -9.99 13.62
C THR A 424 -22.05 -8.94 14.21
N TRP A 425 -22.51 -7.72 14.40
CA TRP A 425 -21.72 -6.62 14.98
C TRP A 425 -21.49 -6.78 16.47
N ASP A 426 -22.55 -7.14 17.21
CA ASP A 426 -22.48 -7.38 18.65
C ASP A 426 -21.50 -8.51 19.01
N TYR A 427 -21.23 -9.42 18.07
CA TYR A 427 -20.36 -10.57 18.28
C TYR A 427 -18.86 -10.27 18.08
N TYR A 428 -18.49 -9.45 17.08
CA TYR A 428 -17.07 -9.17 16.78
C TYR A 428 -16.50 -7.98 17.57
N TYR A 429 -17.36 -7.08 18.04
CA TYR A 429 -16.96 -5.88 18.78
C TYR A 429 -18.02 -5.55 19.83
N PRO A 430 -18.04 -6.23 20.99
CA PRO A 430 -18.96 -5.89 22.06
C PRO A 430 -18.80 -4.41 22.41
N PRO A 431 -19.90 -3.69 22.71
CA PRO A 431 -19.85 -2.26 23.00
C PRO A 431 -18.84 -1.97 24.10
N MET A 432 -17.91 -1.03 23.86
CA MET A 432 -16.85 -0.67 24.82
C MET A 432 -17.37 -0.22 26.19
N SER A 433 -18.68 -0.01 26.36
CA SER A 433 -19.30 0.22 27.67
C SER A 433 -19.29 -1.00 28.61
N SER A 434 -18.83 -2.17 28.15
CA SER A 434 -18.72 -3.39 28.96
C SER A 434 -17.29 -3.72 29.42
N TYR A 435 -16.32 -2.82 29.23
CA TYR A 435 -14.93 -3.00 29.67
C TYR A 435 -14.54 -2.09 30.83
#